data_AF-A0A1X0RGX4-F1
#
_entry.id   AF-A0A1X0RGX4-F1
#
_cell.length_a   1.000
_cell.length_b   1.000
_cell.length_c   1.000
_cell.angle_alpha   90.00
_cell.angle_beta   90.00
_cell.angle_gamma   90.00
#
_symmetry.space_group_name_H-M   'P 1'
#
loop_
_entity.id
_entity.type
_entity.pdbx_description
1 polymer ?
#
loop_
_entity_poly.entity_id
_entity_poly.type
_entity_poly.pdbx_seq_one_letter_code
_entity_poly.pdbx_strand_id
1 'polypeptide(L)'
;VYLIDEYKASRCCPTCRNDSLRTFRRVPNPRPYQRERYPTAVCHGLLKCSNLYCRPAMAAPDRYRLWNRNVAACLNYMHILRGLRCNGMVPHRFRRVAVAPTRRRRRVDDQEQPRTRRRTDDSPS
;
A
#
# COMPACT_ATOMS: atom_id res chain seq x y z
N VAL A 1 24.17 2.25 -1.77
CA VAL A 1 22.78 2.04 -1.27
C VAL A 1 21.82 2.19 -2.45
N TYR A 2 20.83 1.31 -2.63
CA TYR A 2 19.83 1.41 -3.71
C TYR A 2 18.53 1.98 -3.16
N LEU A 3 17.95 2.96 -3.85
CA LEU A 3 16.58 3.42 -3.60
C LEU A 3 15.62 2.57 -4.43
N ILE A 4 14.69 1.88 -3.76
CA ILE A 4 13.72 0.99 -4.42
C ILE A 4 12.31 1.47 -4.09
N ASP A 5 11.50 1.63 -5.13
CA ASP A 5 10.06 1.89 -4.99
C ASP A 5 9.33 0.64 -4.45
N GLU A 6 8.46 0.83 -3.46
CA GLU A 6 7.61 -0.23 -2.88
C GLU A 6 6.52 -0.73 -3.84
N TYR A 7 6.40 -0.16 -5.03
CA TYR A 7 5.30 -0.46 -5.94
C TYR A 7 5.00 -1.95 -6.11
N LYS A 8 3.81 -2.36 -5.64
CA LYS A 8 3.28 -3.74 -5.63
C LYS A 8 4.12 -4.77 -4.84
N ALA A 9 5.16 -4.38 -4.12
CA ALA A 9 6.02 -5.31 -3.37
C ALA A 9 5.25 -6.13 -2.33
N SER A 10 4.23 -5.57 -1.68
CA SER A 10 3.36 -6.30 -0.73
C SER A 10 2.18 -7.03 -1.37
N ARG A 11 1.93 -6.80 -2.67
CA ARG A 11 0.81 -7.37 -3.43
C ARG A 11 1.21 -8.54 -4.32
N CYS A 12 2.47 -8.58 -4.75
CA CYS A 12 2.99 -9.68 -5.55
C CYS A 12 3.32 -10.89 -4.68
N CYS A 13 2.85 -12.07 -5.06
CA CYS A 13 3.21 -13.31 -4.39
C CYS A 13 4.64 -13.72 -4.76
N PRO A 14 5.53 -13.96 -3.78
CA PRO A 14 6.91 -14.40 -4.06
C PRO A 14 6.99 -15.74 -4.83
N THR A 15 6.01 -16.63 -4.65
CA THR A 15 5.96 -17.94 -5.32
C THR A 15 5.55 -17.83 -6.78
N CYS A 16 4.31 -17.40 -7.07
CA CYS A 16 3.81 -17.33 -8.46
C CYS A 16 4.17 -16.03 -9.19
N ARG A 17 4.83 -15.07 -8.53
CA ARG A 17 5.31 -13.81 -9.12
C ARG A 17 4.22 -12.93 -9.76
N ASN A 18 2.97 -13.12 -9.34
CA ASN A 18 1.79 -12.39 -9.82
C ASN A 18 1.24 -11.47 -8.72
N ASP A 19 0.50 -10.41 -9.08
CA ASP A 19 -0.25 -9.53 -8.15
C ASP A 19 -1.50 -10.25 -7.61
N SER A 20 -1.27 -11.28 -6.80
CA SER A 20 -2.28 -12.22 -6.32
C SER A 20 -2.46 -12.22 -4.79
N LEU A 21 -1.68 -11.43 -4.04
CA LEU A 21 -1.86 -11.33 -2.59
C LEU A 21 -3.01 -10.39 -2.25
N ARG A 22 -3.90 -10.84 -1.35
CA ARG A 22 -5.09 -10.10 -0.92
C ARG A 22 -5.28 -10.22 0.60
N THR A 23 -5.78 -9.16 1.22
CA THR A 23 -6.29 -9.23 2.59
C THR A 23 -7.56 -10.09 2.62
N PHE A 24 -7.75 -10.83 3.71
CA PHE A 24 -8.92 -11.72 3.82
C PHE A 24 -9.42 -11.87 5.25
N ARG A 25 -8.52 -11.85 6.23
CA ARG A 25 -8.87 -12.07 7.63
C ARG A 25 -9.39 -10.79 8.26
N ARG A 26 -10.55 -10.87 8.91
CA ARG A 26 -11.04 -9.87 9.85
C ARG A 26 -10.82 -10.39 11.27
N VAL A 27 -10.50 -9.50 12.18
CA VAL A 27 -10.28 -9.79 13.60
C VAL A 27 -11.11 -8.81 14.44
N PRO A 28 -11.45 -9.14 15.70
CA PRO A 28 -12.03 -8.15 16.61
C PRO A 28 -11.18 -6.88 16.62
N ASN A 29 -11.84 -5.72 16.62
CA ASN A 29 -11.12 -4.46 16.57
C ASN A 29 -10.14 -4.39 17.75
N PRO A 30 -8.83 -4.22 17.51
CA PRO A 30 -7.83 -4.18 18.58
C PRO A 30 -8.08 -3.06 19.59
N ARG A 31 -8.83 -2.03 19.21
CA ARG A 31 -9.17 -0.87 20.03
C ARG A 31 -10.50 -1.12 20.74
N PRO A 32 -10.52 -1.48 22.05
CA PRO A 32 -11.74 -1.90 22.73
C PRO A 32 -12.84 -0.84 22.71
N TYR A 33 -12.47 0.42 22.95
CA TYR A 33 -13.35 1.59 22.92
C TYR A 33 -13.98 1.88 21.54
N GLN A 34 -13.45 1.29 20.46
CA GLN A 34 -14.02 1.43 19.12
C GLN A 34 -14.89 0.23 18.73
N ARG A 35 -14.96 -0.84 19.53
CA ARG A 35 -15.66 -2.08 19.16
C ARG A 35 -17.17 -1.90 19.03
N GLU A 36 -17.76 -1.02 19.81
CA GLU A 36 -19.19 -0.73 19.74
C GLU A 36 -19.59 -0.22 18.34
N ARG A 37 -18.84 0.75 17.80
CA ARG A 37 -19.09 1.33 16.48
C ARG A 37 -18.44 0.55 15.33
N TYR A 38 -17.29 -0.06 15.59
CA TYR A 38 -16.46 -0.79 14.61
C TYR A 38 -15.99 -2.11 15.23
N PRO A 39 -16.82 -3.17 15.21
CA PRO A 39 -16.54 -4.40 15.96
C PRO A 39 -15.36 -5.20 15.41
N THR A 40 -15.08 -5.10 14.11
CA THR A 40 -14.01 -5.86 13.46
C THR A 40 -13.15 -5.01 12.53
N ALA A 41 -11.85 -5.29 12.53
CA ALA A 41 -10.85 -4.66 11.67
C ALA A 41 -10.24 -5.68 10.69
N VAL A 42 -9.80 -5.20 9.53
CA VAL A 42 -9.07 -6.03 8.56
C VAL A 42 -7.65 -6.27 9.07
N CYS A 43 -7.22 -7.53 9.11
CA CYS A 43 -5.85 -7.89 9.42
C CYS A 43 -4.98 -7.64 8.18
N HIS A 44 -4.27 -6.52 8.15
CA HIS A 44 -3.42 -6.13 7.02
C HIS A 44 -2.09 -6.90 6.94
N GLY A 45 -1.61 -7.44 8.06
CA GLY A 45 -0.33 -8.16 8.14
C GLY A 45 -0.36 -9.57 7.54
N LEU A 46 -1.53 -10.15 7.31
CA LEU A 46 -1.69 -11.51 6.79
C LEU A 46 -2.45 -11.50 5.46
N LEU A 47 -1.83 -12.05 4.42
CA LEU A 47 -2.33 -12.06 3.05
C LEU A 47 -2.54 -13.50 2.58
N LYS A 48 -3.57 -13.72 1.77
CA LYS A 48 -3.77 -14.97 1.02
C LYS A 48 -3.36 -14.78 -0.43
N CYS A 49 -2.75 -15.78 -1.03
CA CYS A 49 -2.54 -15.84 -2.47
C CYS A 49 -3.80 -16.40 -3.16
N SER A 50 -4.37 -15.66 -4.11
CA SER A 50 -5.52 -16.11 -4.91
C SER A 50 -5.16 -17.06 -6.05
N ASN A 51 -3.86 -17.21 -6.37
CA ASN A 51 -3.42 -18.05 -7.47
C ASN A 51 -3.49 -19.53 -7.08
N LEU A 52 -4.21 -20.33 -7.88
CA LEU A 52 -4.41 -21.77 -7.65
C LEU A 52 -3.09 -22.56 -7.64
N TYR A 53 -2.11 -22.19 -8.47
CA TYR A 53 -0.79 -22.82 -8.50
C TYR A 53 0.01 -22.61 -7.20
N CYS A 54 -0.38 -21.66 -6.35
CA CYS A 54 0.26 -21.47 -5.03
C CYS A 54 -0.36 -22.33 -3.93
N ARG A 55 -1.49 -23.00 -4.18
CA ARG A 55 -2.13 -23.85 -3.16
C ARG A 55 -1.15 -24.94 -2.73
N PRO A 56 -0.95 -25.17 -1.42
CA PRO A 56 -0.08 -26.24 -0.96
C PRO A 56 -0.67 -27.59 -1.37
N ALA A 57 0.13 -28.46 -1.97
CA ALA A 57 -0.31 -29.74 -2.53
C ALA A 57 -0.95 -30.69 -1.48
N MET A 58 -0.49 -30.61 -0.22
CA MET A 58 -1.00 -31.44 0.88
C MET A 58 -2.05 -30.73 1.76
N ALA A 59 -2.56 -29.58 1.32
CA ALA A 59 -3.51 -28.81 2.09
C ALA A 59 -4.92 -29.06 1.52
N ALA A 60 -5.93 -29.12 2.39
CA ALA A 60 -7.33 -29.22 1.98
C ALA A 60 -7.66 -28.16 0.89
N PRO A 61 -8.60 -28.40 -0.03
CA PRO A 61 -8.85 -27.54 -1.20
C PRO A 61 -9.16 -26.06 -0.86
N ASP A 62 -9.58 -25.80 0.38
CA ASP A 62 -9.87 -24.49 0.96
C ASP A 62 -8.64 -23.75 1.50
N ARG A 63 -7.49 -24.42 1.59
CA ARG A 63 -6.26 -23.86 2.15
C ARG A 63 -5.46 -23.10 1.11
N TYR A 64 -5.59 -21.78 1.16
CA TYR A 64 -4.75 -20.86 0.41
C TYR A 64 -3.34 -20.78 0.99
N ARG A 65 -2.35 -20.44 0.16
CA ARG A 65 -1.04 -20.06 0.65
C ARG A 65 -1.11 -18.70 1.33
N LEU A 66 -0.65 -18.65 2.57
CA LEU A 66 -0.61 -17.45 3.38
C LEU A 66 0.78 -16.82 3.36
N TRP A 67 0.81 -15.49 3.45
CA TRP A 67 2.02 -14.70 3.54
C TRP A 67 1.87 -13.65 4.62
N ASN A 68 2.89 -13.49 5.46
CA ASN A 68 3.07 -12.25 6.18
C ASN A 68 3.40 -11.14 5.15
N ARG A 69 2.70 -10.00 5.25
CA ARG A 69 2.83 -8.88 4.30
C ARG A 69 4.27 -8.38 4.19
N ASN A 70 4.96 -8.23 5.31
CA ASN A 70 6.32 -7.71 5.35
C ASN A 70 7.31 -8.73 4.78
N VAL A 71 7.14 -10.01 5.12
CA VAL A 71 7.97 -11.08 4.54
C VAL A 71 7.83 -11.13 3.01
N ALA A 72 6.60 -11.03 2.49
CA ALA A 72 6.37 -10.98 1.05
C ALA A 72 7.05 -9.75 0.40
N ALA A 73 6.93 -8.57 1.02
CA ALA A 73 7.58 -7.35 0.55
C ALA A 73 9.11 -7.48 0.55
N CYS A 74 9.71 -7.98 1.64
CA CYS A 74 11.16 -8.20 1.74
C CYS A 74 11.67 -9.15 0.66
N LEU A 75 10.99 -10.27 0.42
CA LEU A 75 11.37 -11.21 -0.66
C LEU A 75 11.29 -10.56 -2.04
N ASN A 76 10.28 -9.72 -2.28
CA ASN A 76 10.14 -9.00 -3.53
C ASN A 76 11.20 -7.91 -3.69
N TYR A 77 11.57 -7.17 -2.63
CA TYR A 77 12.70 -6.24 -2.66
C TYR A 77 14.01 -6.94 -2.98
N MET A 78 14.27 -8.10 -2.39
CA MET A 78 15.46 -8.89 -2.72
C MET A 78 15.47 -9.30 -4.19
N HIS A 79 14.31 -9.61 -4.76
CA HIS A 79 14.21 -9.90 -6.19
C HIS A 79 14.47 -8.66 -7.06
N ILE A 80 14.00 -7.48 -6.66
CA ILE A 80 14.30 -6.22 -7.36
C ILE A 80 15.79 -5.90 -7.26
N LEU A 81 16.38 -5.99 -6.07
CA LEU A 81 17.82 -5.78 -5.84
C LEU A 81 18.68 -6.68 -6.72
N ARG A 82 18.31 -7.96 -6.84
CA ARG A 82 19.00 -8.90 -7.74
C ARG A 82 18.90 -8.44 -9.20
N GLY A 83 17.72 -8.04 -9.68
CA GLY A 83 17.54 -7.53 -11.05
C GLY A 83 18.38 -6.27 -11.32
N LEU A 84 18.44 -5.35 -10.35
CA LEU A 84 19.27 -4.15 -10.42
C LEU A 84 20.77 -4.48 -10.46
N ARG A 85 21.23 -5.47 -9.68
CA ARG A 85 22.65 -5.88 -9.65
C ARG A 85 23.07 -6.64 -10.89
N CYS A 86 22.21 -7.52 -11.41
CA CYS A 86 22.56 -8.36 -12.54
C CYS A 86 22.48 -7.60 -13.87
N ASN A 87 21.38 -6.85 -14.09
CA ASN A 87 21.06 -6.30 -15.41
C ASN A 87 20.68 -4.81 -15.36
N GLY A 88 20.83 -4.14 -14.22
CA GLY A 88 20.44 -2.73 -14.05
C GLY A 88 18.93 -2.48 -14.11
N MET A 89 18.09 -3.52 -14.05
CA MET A 89 16.67 -3.42 -14.33
C MET A 89 15.78 -3.89 -13.17
N VAL A 90 14.77 -3.09 -12.85
CA VAL A 90 13.65 -3.52 -12.01
C VAL A 90 12.79 -4.53 -12.80
N PRO A 91 12.36 -5.66 -12.24
CA PRO A 91 11.45 -6.58 -12.93
C PRO A 91 10.12 -5.90 -13.31
N HIS A 92 9.59 -6.19 -14.50
CA HIS A 92 8.43 -5.49 -15.09
C HIS A 92 7.24 -5.33 -14.13
N ARG A 93 6.89 -6.38 -13.37
CA ARG A 93 5.77 -6.37 -12.40
C ARG A 93 5.91 -5.34 -11.27
N PHE A 94 7.13 -4.88 -10.99
CA PHE A 94 7.45 -3.89 -9.97
C PHE A 94 7.73 -2.50 -10.59
N ARG A 95 7.57 -2.33 -11.90
CA ARG A 95 7.67 -1.02 -12.55
C ARG A 95 6.32 -0.32 -12.52
N ARG A 96 6.32 0.97 -12.21
CA ARG A 96 5.17 1.83 -12.52
C ARG A 96 5.13 2.08 -14.02
N VAL A 97 3.93 2.10 -14.59
CA VAL A 97 3.73 2.66 -15.93
C VAL A 97 3.91 4.17 -15.78
N ALA A 98 4.82 4.76 -16.55
CA ALA A 98 4.95 6.20 -16.59
C ALA A 98 3.66 6.78 -17.20
N VAL A 99 2.82 7.38 -16.35
CA VAL A 99 1.69 8.17 -16.83
C VAL A 99 2.25 9.54 -17.14
N ALA A 100 2.11 9.99 -18.39
CA ALA A 100 2.49 11.34 -18.76
C ALA A 100 1.86 12.33 -17.78
N PRO A 101 2.59 13.32 -17.25
CA PRO A 101 2.02 14.29 -16.35
C PRO A 101 0.87 15.00 -17.08
N THR A 102 -0.36 14.76 -16.64
CA THR A 102 -1.49 15.54 -17.10
C THR A 102 -1.19 16.97 -16.71
N ARG A 103 -1.05 17.86 -17.70
CA ARG A 103 -0.89 19.30 -17.47
C ARG A 103 -2.03 19.74 -16.56
N ARG A 104 -1.78 19.86 -15.25
CA ARG A 104 -2.68 20.56 -14.34
C ARG A 104 -2.78 21.97 -14.91
N ARG A 105 -3.92 22.31 -15.51
CA ARG A 105 -4.26 23.71 -15.79
C ARG A 105 -4.12 24.44 -14.45
N ARG A 106 -3.09 25.27 -14.32
CA ARG A 106 -3.03 26.27 -13.24
C ARG A 106 -4.33 27.06 -13.38
N ARG A 107 -5.17 27.06 -12.34
CA ARG A 107 -6.17 28.10 -12.24
C ARG A 107 -5.38 29.40 -12.15
N VAL A 108 -5.64 30.28 -13.10
CA VAL A 108 -5.19 31.68 -13.04
C VAL A 108 -5.79 32.25 -11.76
N ASP A 109 -4.94 32.89 -10.95
CA ASP A 109 -5.35 33.66 -9.78
C ASP A 109 -6.46 34.64 -10.16
N ASP A 110 -7.60 34.54 -9.48
CA ASP A 110 -8.54 35.64 -9.38
C ASP A 110 -8.61 36.09 -7.91
N GLN A 111 -8.00 37.26 -7.71
CA GLN A 111 -8.22 38.25 -6.66
C GLN A 111 -7.75 37.91 -5.24
N GLU A 112 -6.55 38.42 -4.93
CA GLU A 112 -6.20 38.95 -3.60
C GLU A 112 -7.36 39.82 -3.06
N GLN A 113 -8.06 39.34 -2.03
CA GLN A 113 -8.79 40.22 -1.13
C GLN A 113 -7.87 40.63 0.02
N PRO A 114 -7.71 41.93 0.31
CA PRO A 114 -6.94 42.38 1.46
C PRO A 114 -7.69 41.99 2.75
N ARG A 115 -7.05 41.18 3.59
CA ARG A 115 -7.54 40.91 4.94
C ARG A 115 -7.37 42.16 5.79
N THR A 116 -8.45 42.92 5.96
CA THR A 116 -8.53 43.98 6.97
C THR A 116 -8.44 43.36 8.36
N ARG A 117 -7.35 43.68 9.06
CA ARG A 117 -7.07 43.24 10.42
C ARG A 117 -7.90 44.12 11.36
N ARG A 118 -9.06 43.64 11.82
CA ARG A 118 -9.76 44.30 12.94
C ARG A 118 -9.00 43.97 14.23
N ARG A 119 -8.19 44.92 14.70
CA ARG A 119 -7.89 45.06 16.12
C ARG A 119 -9.13 45.65 16.78
N THR A 120 -9.62 44.99 17.81
CA THR A 120 -10.49 45.61 18.81
C THR A 120 -9.86 45.29 20.15
N ASP A 121 -8.94 46.17 20.56
CA ASP A 121 -8.73 46.44 21.98
C ASP A 121 -9.97 47.23 22.46
N ASP A 122 -10.44 46.91 23.65
CA ASP A 122 -11.01 47.83 24.67
C ASP A 122 -12.06 47.12 25.55
N SER A 123 -11.64 46.80 26.79
CA SER A 123 -12.50 46.82 27.98
C SER A 123 -12.61 48.29 28.44
N PRO A 124 -13.79 48.81 28.82
CA PRO A 124 -14.20 48.88 30.24
C PRO A 124 -15.76 48.83 30.39
N SER A 125 -16.46 48.81 31.53
CA SER A 125 -16.23 49.10 32.96
C SER A 125 -17.08 48.15 33.82
#